data_AF-A0A453F3X9-F1
#
_entry.id   AF-A0A453F3X9-F1
#
_cell.length_a   1.000
_cell.length_b   1.000
_cell.length_c   1.000
_cell.angle_alpha   90.00
_cell.angle_beta   90.00
_cell.angle_gamma   90.00
#
_symmetry.space_group_name_H-M   'P 1'
#
loop_
_entity.id
_entity.type
_entity.pdbx_description
1 polymer ?
#
loop_
_entity_poly.entity_id
_entity_poly.type
_entity_poly.pdbx_seq_one_letter_code
_entity_poly.pdbx_strand_id
1 'polypeptide(L)'
;VYIYQDGRRPIFHTPPLSGIYASEGWFMKLLKKSRPFVVADAAKAHLFYLPYSSQNLRLSLYVPDSHNLRPLAVYLRDFVKGLAAKYPFWNRTRGADHFLVACHDWVIKSSG
;
A
#
# COMPACT_ATOMS: atom_id res chain seq x y z
N VAL A 1 4.64 -13.39 -4.20
CA VAL A 1 4.07 -12.03 -4.06
C VAL A 1 4.69 -11.12 -5.09
N TYR A 2 3.88 -10.46 -5.92
CA TYR A 2 4.35 -9.35 -6.75
C TYR A 2 4.22 -8.06 -5.95
N ILE A 3 5.23 -7.19 -6.01
CA ILE A 3 5.20 -5.89 -5.34
C ILE A 3 5.00 -4.84 -6.42
N TYR A 4 3.92 -4.05 -6.33
CA TYR A 4 3.74 -2.89 -7.21
C TYR A 4 4.91 -1.94 -7.09
N GLN A 5 5.38 -1.40 -8.21
CA GLN A 5 6.49 -0.43 -8.25
C GLN A 5 5.99 1.02 -8.24
N ASP A 6 4.68 1.21 -8.40
CA ASP A 6 4.03 2.51 -8.47
C ASP A 6 3.87 3.15 -7.09
N GLY A 7 3.70 4.46 -7.13
CA GLY A 7 3.39 5.26 -5.95
C GLY A 7 4.49 6.28 -5.66
N ARG A 8 4.06 7.48 -5.28
CA ARG A 8 4.95 8.59 -4.98
C ARG A 8 5.61 8.41 -3.61
N ARG A 9 6.94 8.55 -3.56
CA ARG A 9 7.69 8.66 -2.29
C ARG A 9 7.41 10.01 -1.63
N PRO A 10 7.36 10.11 -0.28
CA PRO A 10 7.69 9.04 0.67
C PRO A 10 6.51 8.11 1.01
N ILE A 11 5.29 8.38 0.53
CA ILE A 11 4.08 7.62 0.89
C ILE A 11 4.23 6.14 0.55
N PHE A 12 4.78 5.84 -0.63
CA PHE A 12 5.04 4.47 -1.06
C PHE A 12 6.52 4.17 -1.01
N HIS A 13 6.83 2.89 -0.82
CA HIS A 13 8.16 2.31 -0.86
C HIS A 13 9.19 2.79 0.18
N THR A 14 8.87 3.78 1.00
CA THR A 14 9.80 4.36 2.00
C THR A 14 9.22 4.18 3.39
N PRO A 15 9.39 3.01 4.02
CA PRO A 15 8.66 2.71 5.23
C PRO A 15 9.45 3.16 6.48
N PRO A 16 8.79 3.69 7.53
CA PRO A 16 9.43 3.97 8.82
C PRO A 16 9.78 2.67 9.53
N LEU A 17 10.91 2.59 10.24
CA LEU A 17 11.37 1.35 10.90
C LEU A 17 11.36 1.43 12.43
N SER A 18 10.82 2.51 12.97
CA SER A 18 10.73 2.79 14.41
C SER A 18 9.37 3.39 14.77
N GLY A 19 9.06 3.41 16.07
CA GLY A 19 7.78 3.90 16.58
C GLY A 19 6.61 2.95 16.26
N ILE A 20 5.38 3.47 16.42
CA ILE A 20 4.15 2.66 16.33
C ILE A 20 3.84 2.11 14.93
N TYR A 21 4.51 2.59 13.90
CA TYR A 21 4.38 2.10 12.50
C TYR A 21 5.49 1.13 12.10
N ALA A 22 6.38 0.77 13.04
CA ALA A 22 7.57 -0.03 12.74
C ALA A 22 7.25 -1.40 12.15
N SER A 23 6.17 -2.07 12.57
CA SER A 23 5.80 -3.39 12.05
C SER A 23 5.42 -3.36 10.57
N GLU A 24 4.73 -2.30 10.10
CA GLU A 24 4.39 -2.06 8.68
C GLU A 24 5.69 -1.80 7.91
N GLY A 25 6.51 -0.94 8.52
CA GLY A 25 7.95 -0.78 8.31
C GLY A 25 8.71 -2.00 7.88
N TRP A 26 8.86 -2.88 8.86
CA TRP A 26 9.64 -4.10 8.79
C TRP A 26 9.01 -5.11 7.85
N PHE A 27 7.69 -5.25 7.81
CA PHE A 27 7.01 -6.09 6.82
C PHE A 27 7.41 -5.71 5.40
N MET A 28 7.30 -4.42 5.05
CA MET A 28 7.67 -3.93 3.72
C MET A 28 9.15 -4.18 3.42
N LYS A 29 10.04 -3.85 4.36
CA LYS A 29 11.50 -4.00 4.19
C LYS A 29 11.92 -5.46 4.03
N LEU A 30 11.35 -6.36 4.83
CA LEU A 30 11.67 -7.79 4.80
C LEU A 30 11.08 -8.46 3.57
N LEU A 31 9.81 -8.18 3.23
CA LEU A 31 9.17 -8.73 2.05
C LEU A 31 9.95 -8.34 0.79
N LYS A 32 10.32 -7.07 0.62
CA LYS A 32 11.13 -6.60 -0.53
C LYS A 32 12.47 -7.31 -0.69
N LYS A 33 13.08 -7.76 0.42
CA LYS A 33 14.36 -8.50 0.41
C LYS A 33 14.18 -10.01 0.28
N SER A 34 12.95 -10.51 0.35
CA SER A 34 12.67 -11.94 0.41
C SER A 34 12.66 -12.58 -0.97
N ARG A 35 13.78 -13.21 -1.33
CA ARG A 35 13.92 -13.99 -2.58
C ARG A 35 12.93 -15.17 -2.69
N PRO A 36 12.64 -15.93 -1.61
CA PRO A 36 11.72 -17.06 -1.72
C PRO A 36 10.25 -16.65 -1.94
N PHE A 37 9.86 -15.45 -1.51
CA PHE A 37 8.46 -15.03 -1.51
C PHE A 37 8.12 -13.97 -2.57
N VAL A 38 9.11 -13.28 -3.15
CA VAL A 38 8.89 -12.24 -4.15
C VAL A 38 9.15 -12.75 -5.57
N VAL A 39 8.23 -12.43 -6.47
CA VAL A 39 8.36 -12.72 -7.90
C VAL A 39 8.39 -11.41 -8.69
N ALA A 40 9.27 -11.34 -9.70
CA ALA A 40 9.35 -10.19 -10.61
C ALA A 40 8.26 -10.25 -11.69
N ASP A 41 7.88 -11.45 -12.10
CA ASP A 41 6.83 -11.69 -13.08
C ASP A 41 5.46 -11.77 -12.37
N ALA A 42 4.58 -10.81 -12.70
CA ALA A 42 3.23 -10.74 -12.17
C ALA A 42 2.38 -11.97 -12.54
N ALA A 43 2.65 -12.64 -13.66
CA ALA A 43 1.92 -13.84 -14.07
C ALA A 43 2.16 -15.03 -13.12
N LYS A 44 3.30 -15.02 -12.41
CA LYS A 44 3.68 -16.06 -11.42
C LYS A 44 3.22 -15.72 -10.00
N ALA A 45 2.51 -14.60 -9.81
CA ALA A 45 2.13 -14.12 -8.50
C ALA A 45 0.76 -14.67 -8.06
N HIS A 46 0.71 -15.17 -6.82
CA HIS A 46 -0.54 -15.51 -6.13
C HIS A 46 -1.15 -14.34 -5.37
N LEU A 47 -0.33 -13.37 -4.97
CA LEU A 47 -0.74 -12.18 -4.20
C LEU A 47 0.02 -10.96 -4.68
N PHE A 48 -0.63 -9.81 -4.59
CA PHE A 48 -0.11 -8.51 -5.04
C PHE A 48 -0.06 -7.52 -3.89
N TYR A 49 1.14 -7.09 -3.53
CA TYR A 49 1.37 -6.20 -2.40
C TYR A 49 1.46 -4.75 -2.84
N LEU A 50 0.68 -3.89 -2.19
CA LEU A 50 0.74 -2.43 -2.33
C LEU A 50 1.70 -1.88 -1.24
N PRO A 51 2.89 -1.38 -1.61
CA PRO A 51 3.93 -0.97 -0.65
C PRO A 51 3.66 0.43 -0.08
N TYR A 52 2.57 0.51 0.67
CA TYR A 52 2.02 1.70 1.31
C TYR A 52 2.63 1.97 2.69
N SER A 53 2.75 3.25 3.07
CA SER A 53 3.02 3.66 4.45
C SER A 53 1.96 4.57 5.05
N SER A 54 1.33 4.12 6.14
CA SER A 54 0.30 4.88 6.87
C SER A 54 0.84 6.16 7.47
N GLN A 55 2.03 6.10 8.05
CA GLN A 55 2.68 7.27 8.65
C GLN A 55 2.97 8.34 7.60
N ASN A 56 3.57 7.95 6.47
CA ASN A 56 3.96 8.91 5.46
C ASN A 56 2.76 9.48 4.71
N LEU A 57 1.69 8.71 4.51
CA LEU A 57 0.44 9.25 3.98
C LEU A 57 -0.08 10.37 4.89
N ARG A 58 -0.11 10.11 6.20
CA ARG A 58 -0.59 11.08 7.19
C ARG A 58 0.30 12.32 7.25
N LEU A 59 1.62 12.15 7.34
CA LEU A 59 2.56 13.27 7.34
C LEU A 59 2.49 14.11 6.05
N SER A 60 2.12 13.49 4.93
CA SER A 60 2.05 14.19 3.64
C SER A 60 0.73 14.92 3.41
N LEU A 61 -0.40 14.40 3.92
CA LEU A 61 -1.73 14.84 3.50
C LEU A 61 -2.67 15.25 4.65
N TYR A 62 -2.40 14.85 5.90
CA TYR A 62 -3.29 15.18 7.00
C TYR A 62 -3.06 16.61 7.47
N VAL A 63 -4.15 17.36 7.57
CA VAL A 63 -4.14 18.70 8.17
C VAL A 63 -4.47 18.58 9.66
N PRO A 64 -3.57 19.00 10.57
CA PRO A 64 -3.84 19.02 12.02
C PRO A 64 -5.18 19.70 12.34
N ASP A 65 -5.87 19.19 13.37
CA ASP A 65 -7.16 19.70 13.87
C ASP A 65 -8.34 19.69 12.88
N SER A 66 -8.14 19.25 11.63
CA SER A 66 -9.22 19.15 10.64
C SER A 66 -10.19 18.00 10.93
N HIS A 67 -9.74 16.96 11.65
CA HIS A 67 -10.43 15.68 11.82
C HIS A 67 -10.90 15.03 10.50
N ASN A 68 -10.35 15.47 9.37
CA ASN A 68 -10.83 15.10 8.04
C ASN A 68 -9.88 14.10 7.39
N LEU A 69 -10.30 12.84 7.36
CA LEU A 69 -9.55 11.75 6.73
C LEU A 69 -9.88 11.57 5.23
N ARG A 70 -10.84 12.33 4.70
CA ARG A 70 -11.28 12.20 3.30
C ARG A 70 -10.14 12.39 2.29
N PRO A 71 -9.21 13.36 2.44
CA PRO A 71 -8.11 13.52 1.49
C PRO A 71 -7.21 12.27 1.41
N LEU A 72 -6.96 11.63 2.55
CA LEU A 72 -6.16 10.40 2.64
C LEU A 72 -6.86 9.24 1.93
N ALA A 73 -8.17 9.09 2.18
CA ALA A 73 -9.01 8.07 1.52
C ALA A 73 -9.07 8.25 0.00
N VAL A 74 -9.27 9.49 -0.45
CA VAL A 74 -9.32 9.87 -1.86
C VAL A 74 -7.99 9.56 -2.54
N TYR A 75 -6.87 9.93 -1.91
CA TYR A 75 -5.55 9.66 -2.46
C TYR A 75 -5.29 8.16 -2.64
N LEU A 76 -5.64 7.34 -1.65
CA LEU A 76 -5.49 5.87 -1.76
C LEU A 76 -6.41 5.27 -2.81
N ARG A 77 -7.67 5.71 -2.87
CA ARG A 77 -8.62 5.26 -3.88
C ARG A 77 -8.13 5.58 -5.29
N ASP A 78 -7.61 6.79 -5.51
CA ASP A 78 -7.17 7.21 -6.83
C ASP A 78 -5.87 6.48 -7.23
N PHE A 79 -4.99 6.18 -6.27
CA PHE A 79 -3.87 5.27 -6.50
C PHE A 79 -4.33 3.87 -6.93
N VAL A 80 -5.28 3.27 -6.21
CA VAL A 80 -5.85 1.95 -6.55
C VAL A 80 -6.52 1.97 -7.92
N LYS A 81 -7.30 3.01 -8.25
CA LYS A 81 -7.90 3.17 -9.58
C LYS A 81 -6.83 3.25 -10.68
N GLY A 82 -5.73 3.97 -10.42
CA GLY A 82 -4.60 4.03 -11.34
C GLY A 82 -3.96 2.66 -11.57
N LEU A 83 -3.76 1.88 -10.51
CA LEU A 83 -3.28 0.49 -10.63
C LEU A 83 -4.25 -0.37 -11.44
N ALA A 84 -5.54 -0.32 -11.12
CA ALA A 84 -6.57 -1.10 -11.80
C ALA A 84 -6.68 -0.78 -13.31
N ALA A 85 -6.46 0.48 -13.68
CA ALA A 85 -6.44 0.91 -15.08
C ALA A 85 -5.14 0.49 -15.79
N LYS A 86 -4.01 0.51 -15.09
CA LYS A 86 -2.68 0.22 -15.67
C LYS A 86 -2.38 -1.26 -15.79
N TYR A 87 -2.86 -2.08 -14.85
CA TYR A 87 -2.50 -3.48 -14.72
C TYR A 87 -3.70 -4.40 -14.95
N PRO A 88 -3.78 -5.10 -16.11
CA PRO A 88 -4.91 -5.97 -16.43
C PRO A 88 -5.18 -7.06 -15.40
N PHE A 89 -4.13 -7.52 -14.71
CA PHE A 89 -4.24 -8.56 -13.67
C PHE A 89 -4.97 -8.09 -12.41
N TRP A 90 -5.16 -6.77 -12.19
CA TRP A 90 -5.99 -6.27 -11.10
C TRP A 90 -7.43 -6.78 -11.20
N ASN A 91 -7.99 -6.75 -12.42
CA ASN A 91 -9.38 -7.09 -12.68
C ASN A 91 -9.64 -8.61 -12.71
N ARG A 92 -8.59 -9.44 -12.72
CA ARG A 92 -8.71 -10.92 -12.69
C ARG A 92 -9.52 -11.41 -11.50
N THR A 93 -9.33 -10.78 -10.35
CA THR A 93 -9.96 -11.15 -9.06
C THR A 93 -10.81 -10.01 -8.51
N ARG A 94 -10.99 -8.92 -9.28
CA ARG A 94 -11.55 -7.65 -8.79
C ARG A 94 -10.85 -7.15 -7.51
N GLY A 95 -9.54 -7.37 -7.40
CA GLY A 95 -8.73 -6.94 -6.26
C GLY A 95 -8.66 -7.90 -5.07
N ALA A 96 -9.29 -9.07 -5.09
CA ALA A 96 -9.33 -9.98 -3.93
C ALA A 96 -7.97 -10.59 -3.53
N ASP A 97 -7.02 -10.67 -4.46
CA ASP A 97 -5.63 -11.13 -4.25
C ASP A 97 -4.64 -9.96 -4.03
N HIS A 98 -5.15 -8.74 -3.88
CA HIS A 98 -4.38 -7.54 -3.64
C HIS A 98 -4.45 -7.15 -2.16
N PHE A 99 -3.31 -6.84 -1.55
CA PHE A 99 -3.26 -6.55 -0.13
C PHE A 99 -2.28 -5.42 0.20
N LEU A 100 -2.56 -4.77 1.32
CA LEU A 100 -1.66 -3.83 2.00
C LEU A 100 -1.55 -4.26 3.46
N VAL A 101 -0.54 -3.74 4.16
CA VAL A 101 -0.38 -3.96 5.60
C VAL A 101 -0.50 -2.59 6.28
N ALA A 102 -1.19 -2.56 7.41
CA ALA A 102 -1.29 -1.40 8.28
C ALA A 102 -1.07 -1.86 9.72
N CYS A 103 -0.33 -1.09 10.51
CA CYS A 103 0.03 -1.47 11.88
C CYS A 103 -0.70 -0.72 12.99
N HIS A 104 -1.56 0.23 12.64
CA HIS A 104 -2.43 0.93 13.58
C HIS A 104 -3.74 1.32 12.86
N ASP A 105 -4.80 1.57 13.64
CA ASP A 105 -6.26 1.67 13.36
C ASP A 105 -6.78 2.47 12.13
N TRP A 106 -5.94 2.89 11.20
CA TRP A 106 -6.34 3.65 10.02
C TRP A 106 -6.64 2.79 8.79
N VAL A 107 -7.19 1.59 8.97
CA VAL A 107 -7.95 0.99 7.86
C VAL A 107 -9.17 1.89 7.65
N ILE A 108 -8.99 2.94 6.85
CA ILE A 108 -10.08 3.75 6.34
C ILE A 108 -10.99 2.75 5.65
N LYS A 109 -12.24 2.63 6.11
CA LYS A 109 -13.23 1.78 5.45
C LYS A 109 -13.26 2.15 3.98
N SER A 110 -12.61 1.34 3.15
CA SER A 110 -12.74 1.42 1.71
C SER A 110 -14.04 0.72 1.39
N SER A 111 -15.08 1.49 1.09
CA SER A 111 -16.30 0.94 0.51
C SER A 111 -15.91 0.24 -0.80
N GLY A 112 -16.21 -1.06 -0.88
CA GLY A 112 -16.02 -1.87 -2.08
C GLY A 112 -16.94 -1.47 -3.22
#